data_AF-A0A2V6KH93-F1
#
_entry.id   AF-A0A2V6KH93-F1
#
_cell.length_a   1.000
_cell.length_b   1.000
_cell.length_c   1.000
_cell.angle_alpha   90.00
_cell.angle_beta   90.00
_cell.angle_gamma   90.00
#
_symmetry.space_group_name_H-M   'P 1'
#
loop_
_entity.id
_entity.type
_entity.pdbx_description
1 polymer ?
#
loop_
_entity_poly.entity_id
_entity_poly.type
_entity_poly.pdbx_seq_one_letter_code
_entity_poly.pdbx_strand_id
1 'polypeptide(L)'
;MNAVIACGGTGGHLFPGIAVAEVLRERGHEVLLFVSEKEIDSLALSTRSQFRFEKLPTVGFPSLYSPKIFGFIRRFTESLSRCRSIYQKFKPQVILGMGGFTSTAPILAGRMRGISTLIHESNAVPGKANRLAARMVRAVLLGFKECAAFFPKVRTELTGTPIRNELKRLDRQSARQKLGLRGDVPTMLVMGGSQGASGINQAIIKSLPLLRDSALQVIHL
;
A
#
# COMPACT_ATOMS: atom_id res chain seq x y z
N MET A 1 17.61 -10.07 10.17
CA MET A 1 17.53 -10.46 8.75
C MET A 1 17.40 -9.21 7.89
N ASN A 2 17.67 -9.32 6.60
CA ASN A 2 17.51 -8.28 5.59
C ASN A 2 16.21 -8.55 4.84
N ALA A 3 15.26 -7.64 4.94
CA ALA A 3 13.96 -7.73 4.28
C ALA A 3 13.80 -6.60 3.26
N VAL A 4 13.20 -6.92 2.12
CA VAL A 4 12.77 -5.91 1.15
C VAL A 4 11.26 -5.83 1.15
N ILE A 5 10.73 -4.61 1.21
CA ILE A 5 9.29 -4.37 1.10
C ILE A 5 9.04 -3.47 -0.11
N ALA A 6 8.35 -4.00 -1.11
CA ALA A 6 7.88 -3.23 -2.25
C ALA A 6 6.49 -2.68 -1.93
N CYS A 7 6.40 -1.36 -1.74
CA CYS A 7 5.18 -0.68 -1.34
C CYS A 7 5.15 0.71 -1.97
N GLY A 8 4.03 1.12 -2.57
CA GLY A 8 3.95 2.44 -3.18
C GLY A 8 2.92 2.57 -4.28
N GLY A 9 2.86 3.76 -4.87
CA GLY A 9 1.91 4.14 -5.92
C GLY A 9 0.60 4.68 -5.38
N THR A 10 0.14 4.19 -4.23
CA THR A 10 -1.01 4.71 -3.47
C THR A 10 -0.76 4.54 -1.96
N GLY A 11 -1.44 5.35 -1.14
CA GLY A 11 -1.37 5.23 0.32
C GLY A 11 -1.80 3.85 0.84
N GLY A 12 -2.75 3.20 0.17
CA GLY A 12 -3.25 1.87 0.55
C GLY A 12 -2.22 0.75 0.43
N HIS A 13 -1.15 0.91 -0.36
CA HIS A 13 -0.04 -0.04 -0.41
C HIS A 13 1.17 0.46 0.38
N LEU A 14 1.41 1.77 0.36
CA LEU A 14 2.57 2.38 1.02
C LEU A 14 2.50 2.25 2.55
N PHE A 15 1.40 2.67 3.16
CA PHE A 15 1.30 2.74 4.62
C PHE A 15 1.30 1.36 5.30
N PRO A 16 0.62 0.33 4.77
CA PRO A 16 0.76 -1.02 5.30
C PRO A 16 2.20 -1.55 5.18
N GLY A 17 2.91 -1.23 4.10
CA GLY A 17 4.32 -1.60 3.93
C GLY A 17 5.22 -0.95 4.97
N ILE A 18 5.01 0.34 5.25
CA ILE A 18 5.71 1.06 6.32
C ILE A 18 5.41 0.44 7.68
N ALA A 19 4.16 0.08 7.99
CA ALA A 19 3.80 -0.55 9.25
C ALA A 19 4.54 -1.88 9.47
N VAL A 20 4.66 -2.71 8.42
CA VAL A 20 5.47 -3.94 8.49
C VAL A 20 6.96 -3.61 8.68
N ALA A 21 7.46 -2.59 8.00
CA ALA A 21 8.84 -2.15 8.14
C ALA A 21 9.19 -1.68 9.56
N GLU A 22 8.29 -0.93 10.20
CA GLU A 22 8.42 -0.49 11.60
C GLU A 22 8.64 -1.71 12.51
N VAL A 23 7.72 -2.68 12.46
CA VAL A 23 7.76 -3.87 13.32
C VAL A 23 9.01 -4.73 13.05
N LEU A 24 9.42 -4.90 11.79
CA LEU A 24 10.63 -5.66 11.48
C LEU A 24 11.89 -4.96 12.03
N ARG A 25 11.97 -3.63 11.94
CA ARG A 25 13.11 -2.88 12.49
C ARG A 25 13.12 -2.88 14.00
N GLU A 26 11.99 -2.75 14.67
CA GLU A 26 11.85 -2.90 16.13
C GLU A 26 12.34 -4.27 16.62
N ARG A 27 12.23 -5.30 15.78
CA ARG A 27 12.76 -6.65 16.04
C ARG A 27 14.23 -6.84 15.65
N GLY A 28 14.96 -5.76 15.34
CA GLY A 28 16.38 -5.81 14.99
C GLY A 28 16.65 -6.35 13.58
N HIS A 29 15.75 -6.11 12.63
CA HIS A 29 15.97 -6.46 11.22
C HIS A 29 16.27 -5.23 10.37
N GLU A 30 17.07 -5.44 9.32
CA GLU A 30 17.35 -4.42 8.32
C GLU A 30 16.25 -4.47 7.25
N VAL A 31 15.67 -3.32 6.94
CA VAL A 31 14.57 -3.23 5.98
C VAL A 31 14.91 -2.20 4.89
N LEU A 32 14.78 -2.63 3.64
CA LEU A 32 14.86 -1.76 2.48
C LEU A 32 13.48 -1.62 1.84
N LEU A 33 13.00 -0.39 1.69
CA LEU A 33 11.75 -0.10 1.01
C LEU A 33 11.99 0.15 -0.48
N PHE A 34 11.17 -0.45 -1.34
CA PHE A 34 11.05 -0.06 -2.74
C PHE A 34 9.75 0.70 -2.95
N VAL A 35 9.88 1.97 -3.37
CA VAL A 35 8.75 2.87 -3.58
C VAL A 35 8.65 3.33 -5.04
N SER A 36 7.49 3.87 -5.41
CA SER A 36 7.32 4.47 -6.73
C SER A 36 8.03 5.83 -6.80
N GLU A 37 8.22 6.34 -8.01
CA GLU A 37 8.76 7.67 -8.24
C GLU A 37 7.76 8.80 -7.91
N LYS A 38 6.53 8.48 -7.51
CA LYS A 38 5.54 9.51 -7.14
C LYS A 38 6.03 10.31 -5.93
N GLU A 39 5.91 11.62 -6.00
CA GLU A 39 6.33 12.52 -4.92
C GLU A 39 5.65 12.22 -3.60
N ILE A 40 4.37 11.82 -3.62
CA ILE A 40 3.62 11.47 -2.41
C ILE A 40 4.26 10.31 -1.62
N ASP A 41 4.88 9.35 -2.32
CA ASP A 41 5.58 8.25 -1.66
C ASP A 41 6.86 8.75 -0.98
N SER A 42 7.58 9.67 -1.64
CA SER A 42 8.80 10.27 -1.10
C SER A 42 8.51 11.20 0.08
N LEU A 43 7.43 11.98 0.00
CA LEU A 43 6.98 12.88 1.06
C LEU A 43 6.51 12.09 2.30
N ALA A 44 5.78 11.00 2.10
CA ALA A 44 5.36 10.13 3.20
C ALA A 44 6.55 9.47 3.92
N LEU A 45 7.70 9.32 3.25
CA LEU A 45 8.93 8.79 3.82
C LEU A 45 9.92 9.85 4.29
N SER A 46 9.81 11.11 3.84
CA SER A 46 10.76 12.18 4.20
C SER A 46 10.73 12.51 5.69
N THR A 47 9.57 12.34 6.33
CA THR A 47 9.40 12.46 7.78
C THR A 47 9.85 11.23 8.55
N ARG A 48 10.33 10.19 7.85
CA ARG A 48 10.68 8.87 8.41
C ARG A 48 12.12 8.49 8.03
N SER A 49 13.07 9.33 8.46
CA SER A 49 14.51 9.21 8.20
C SER A 49 15.13 7.88 8.61
N GLN A 50 14.44 7.12 9.46
CA GLN A 50 14.87 5.81 9.92
C GLN A 50 14.78 4.71 8.84
N PHE A 51 14.07 4.92 7.72
CA PHE A 51 13.96 3.93 6.66
C PHE A 51 14.91 4.20 5.50
N ARG A 52 15.66 3.17 5.10
CA ARG A 52 16.29 3.14 3.78
C ARG A 52 15.22 2.84 2.73
N PHE A 53 15.17 3.66 1.68
CA PHE A 53 14.29 3.42 0.54
C PHE A 53 15.00 3.70 -0.77
N GLU A 54 14.55 3.00 -1.80
CA GLU A 54 15.04 3.11 -3.17
C GLU A 54 13.85 3.30 -4.10
N LYS A 55 13.96 4.24 -5.04
CA LYS A 55 12.91 4.50 -6.03
C LYS A 55 13.06 3.56 -7.21
N LEU A 56 11.99 2.88 -7.56
CA LEU A 56 11.93 2.04 -8.75
C LEU A 56 11.13 2.72 -9.87
N PRO A 57 11.62 2.68 -11.12
CA PRO A 57 10.87 3.13 -12.28
C PRO A 57 9.56 2.35 -12.47
N THR A 58 8.45 2.90 -11.98
CA THR A 58 7.15 2.22 -12.05
C THR A 58 6.33 2.68 -13.24
N VAL A 59 5.80 1.73 -14.00
CA VAL A 59 4.85 2.00 -15.09
C VAL A 59 3.65 1.10 -14.91
N GLY A 60 2.44 1.67 -14.97
CA GLY A 60 1.22 0.88 -15.02
C GLY A 60 1.17 0.05 -16.30
N PHE A 61 0.64 -1.17 -16.23
CA PHE A 61 0.56 -2.04 -17.39
C PHE A 61 -0.36 -1.42 -18.47
N PRO A 62 0.18 -1.02 -19.63
CA PRO A 62 -0.63 -0.45 -20.71
C PRO A 62 -1.37 -1.57 -21.47
N SER A 63 -2.26 -1.19 -22.39
CA SER A 63 -2.79 -2.15 -23.36
C SER A 63 -1.66 -2.75 -24.19
N LEU A 64 -1.73 -4.07 -24.46
CA LEU A 64 -0.73 -4.78 -25.26
C LEU A 64 -0.62 -4.24 -26.70
N TYR A 65 -1.69 -3.66 -27.23
CA TYR A 65 -1.74 -3.08 -28.57
C TYR A 65 -1.31 -1.61 -28.62
N SER A 66 -0.97 -1.01 -27.48
CA SER A 66 -0.54 0.38 -27.42
C SER A 66 0.98 0.50 -27.62
N PRO A 67 1.48 1.49 -28.38
CA PRO A 67 2.92 1.80 -28.44
C PRO A 67 3.56 2.07 -27.07
N LYS A 68 2.75 2.41 -26.05
CA LYS A 68 3.19 2.56 -24.66
C LYS A 68 3.80 1.27 -24.07
N ILE A 69 3.53 0.10 -24.67
CA ILE A 69 4.10 -1.18 -24.22
C ILE A 69 5.63 -1.19 -24.29
N PHE A 70 6.25 -0.54 -25.28
CA PHE A 70 7.71 -0.46 -25.39
C PHE A 70 8.31 0.33 -24.21
N GLY A 71 7.68 1.46 -23.85
CA GLY A 71 8.06 2.24 -22.68
C GLY A 71 7.89 1.47 -21.38
N PHE A 72 6.81 0.69 -21.25
CA PHE A 72 6.58 -0.20 -20.12
C PHE A 72 7.69 -1.27 -20.02
N ILE A 73 8.00 -1.96 -21.12
CA ILE A 73 9.05 -3.00 -21.14
C ILE A 73 10.39 -2.40 -20.72
N ARG A 74 10.80 -1.27 -21.30
CA ARG A 74 12.07 -0.60 -20.98
C ARG A 74 12.18 -0.26 -19.48
N ARG A 75 11.13 0.32 -18.91
CA ARG A 75 11.13 0.72 -17.49
C ARG A 75 11.01 -0.48 -16.54
N PHE A 76 10.31 -1.53 -16.96
CA PHE A 76 10.23 -2.79 -16.23
C PHE A 76 11.59 -3.50 -16.20
N THR A 77 12.30 -3.58 -17.33
CA THR A 77 13.64 -4.18 -17.39
C THR A 77 14.66 -3.37 -16.60
N GLU A 78 14.57 -2.05 -16.61
CA GLU A 78 15.37 -1.18 -15.75
C GLU A 78 15.11 -1.46 -14.26
N SER A 79 13.85 -1.48 -13.84
CA SER A 79 13.47 -1.82 -12.46
C SER A 79 13.96 -3.20 -12.04
N LEU A 80 13.84 -4.19 -12.92
CA LEU A 80 14.30 -5.56 -12.67
C LEU A 80 15.83 -5.61 -12.51
N SER A 81 16.57 -4.90 -13.36
CA SER A 81 18.04 -4.80 -13.28
C SER A 81 18.48 -4.13 -11.98
N ARG A 82 17.85 -3.01 -11.59
CA ARG A 82 18.09 -2.33 -10.31
C ARG A 82 17.83 -3.26 -9.13
N CYS A 83 16.70 -3.97 -9.11
CA CYS A 83 16.40 -4.95 -8.06
C CYS A 83 17.49 -6.02 -7.95
N ARG A 84 17.93 -6.58 -9.08
CA ARG A 84 19.00 -7.60 -9.09
C ARG A 84 20.32 -7.06 -8.51
N SER A 85 20.75 -5.87 -8.93
CA SER A 85 21.97 -5.22 -8.42
C SER A 85 21.89 -4.97 -6.92
N ILE A 86 20.76 -4.45 -6.44
CA ILE A 86 20.52 -4.22 -5.01
C ILE A 86 20.51 -5.54 -4.25
N TYR A 87 19.88 -6.60 -4.76
CA TYR A 87 19.83 -7.91 -4.09
C TYR A 87 21.19 -8.60 -4.01
N GLN A 88 22.14 -8.29 -4.89
CA GLN A 88 23.52 -8.78 -4.79
C GLN A 88 24.24 -8.17 -3.57
N LYS A 89 24.01 -6.88 -3.31
CA LYS A 89 24.66 -6.14 -2.22
C LYS A 89 23.92 -6.35 -0.89
N PHE A 90 22.61 -6.12 -0.89
CA PHE A 90 21.76 -6.17 0.29
C PHE A 90 21.44 -7.60 0.76
N LYS A 91 21.50 -8.60 -0.13
CA LYS A 91 21.26 -10.02 0.17
C LYS A 91 19.99 -10.28 1.03
N PRO A 92 18.80 -9.86 0.58
CA PRO A 92 17.59 -10.05 1.36
C PRO A 92 17.22 -11.53 1.47
N GLN A 93 16.72 -11.95 2.64
CA GLN A 93 16.20 -13.31 2.85
C GLN A 93 14.71 -13.41 2.54
N VAL A 94 13.98 -12.28 2.60
CA VAL A 94 12.56 -12.21 2.28
C VAL A 94 12.21 -10.94 1.53
N ILE A 95 11.29 -11.05 0.58
CA ILE A 95 10.71 -9.92 -0.16
C ILE A 95 9.20 -9.95 0.01
N LEU A 96 8.63 -8.84 0.46
CA LEU A 96 7.19 -8.64 0.59
C LEU A 96 6.71 -7.58 -0.40
N GLY A 97 5.76 -7.93 -1.26
CA GLY A 97 5.07 -6.97 -2.14
C GLY A 97 3.71 -6.58 -1.57
N MET A 98 3.48 -5.31 -1.28
CA MET A 98 2.21 -4.81 -0.70
C MET A 98 1.12 -4.54 -1.76
N GLY A 99 1.28 -5.07 -2.97
CA GLY A 99 0.39 -4.79 -4.09
C GLY A 99 0.88 -3.70 -5.02
N GLY A 100 0.08 -3.44 -6.07
CA GLY A 100 0.41 -2.50 -7.14
C GLY A 100 1.49 -2.97 -8.11
N PHE A 101 1.69 -2.21 -9.18
CA PHE A 101 2.71 -2.49 -10.21
C PHE A 101 4.15 -2.36 -9.67
N THR A 102 4.33 -1.65 -8.55
CA THR A 102 5.57 -1.52 -7.77
C THR A 102 6.12 -2.86 -7.32
N SER A 103 5.27 -3.85 -7.06
CA SER A 103 5.67 -5.14 -6.48
C SER A 103 6.19 -6.16 -7.51
N THR A 104 5.81 -6.05 -8.79
CA THR A 104 6.05 -7.12 -9.77
C THR A 104 7.53 -7.35 -10.07
N ALA A 105 8.30 -6.29 -10.35
CA ALA A 105 9.73 -6.40 -10.65
C ALA A 105 10.56 -6.90 -9.44
N PRO A 106 10.37 -6.37 -8.21
CA PRO A 106 10.99 -6.89 -7.00
C PRO A 106 10.72 -8.37 -6.77
N ILE A 107 9.46 -8.81 -6.88
CA ILE A 107 9.07 -10.21 -6.67
C ILE A 107 9.71 -11.12 -7.73
N LEU A 108 9.72 -10.69 -9.00
CA LEU A 108 10.35 -11.46 -10.07
C LEU A 108 11.87 -11.58 -9.85
N ALA A 109 12.56 -10.47 -9.52
CA ALA A 109 13.99 -10.50 -9.19
C ALA A 109 14.29 -11.41 -8.00
N GLY A 110 13.42 -11.42 -7.00
CA GLY A 110 13.52 -12.29 -5.82
C GLY A 110 13.44 -13.76 -6.18
N ARG A 111 12.37 -14.12 -6.92
CA ARG A 111 12.14 -15.48 -7.40
C ARG A 111 13.30 -16.00 -8.23
N MET A 112 13.84 -15.19 -9.15
CA MET A 112 14.99 -15.58 -9.99
C MET A 112 16.27 -15.86 -9.19
N ARG A 113 16.39 -15.34 -7.97
CA ARG A 113 17.51 -15.59 -7.06
C ARG A 113 17.21 -16.64 -5.98
N GLY A 114 16.04 -17.28 -6.03
CA GLY A 114 15.60 -18.23 -5.00
C GLY A 114 15.28 -17.59 -3.64
N ILE A 115 15.05 -16.27 -3.59
CA ILE A 115 14.67 -15.57 -2.36
C ILE A 115 13.20 -15.85 -2.05
N SER A 116 12.85 -16.00 -0.77
CA SER A 116 11.47 -16.19 -0.33
C SER A 116 10.63 -14.95 -0.63
N THR A 117 9.62 -15.08 -1.48
CA THR A 117 8.75 -13.98 -1.89
C THR A 117 7.33 -14.17 -1.38
N LEU A 118 6.75 -13.08 -0.88
CA LEU A 118 5.39 -12.99 -0.37
C LEU A 118 4.71 -11.77 -0.99
N ILE A 119 3.40 -11.79 -1.13
CA ILE A 119 2.62 -10.57 -1.39
C ILE A 119 1.53 -10.40 -0.33
N HIS A 120 1.09 -9.17 -0.13
CA HIS A 120 -0.10 -8.83 0.65
C HIS A 120 -1.18 -8.25 -0.27
N GLU A 121 -2.43 -8.65 -0.05
CA GLU A 121 -3.61 -8.07 -0.66
C GLU A 121 -4.54 -7.51 0.41
N SER A 122 -4.60 -6.18 0.48
CA SER A 122 -5.41 -5.45 1.46
C SER A 122 -6.88 -5.33 1.05
N ASN A 123 -7.24 -5.64 -0.20
CA ASN A 123 -8.61 -5.52 -0.70
C ASN A 123 -9.36 -6.86 -0.64
N ALA A 124 -10.70 -6.78 -0.63
CA ALA A 124 -11.55 -7.97 -0.77
C ALA A 124 -11.49 -8.59 -2.19
N VAL A 125 -11.16 -7.78 -3.20
CA VAL A 125 -10.96 -8.21 -4.59
C VAL A 125 -9.55 -7.85 -5.02
N PRO A 126 -8.73 -8.81 -5.48
CA PRO A 126 -7.33 -8.55 -5.75
C PRO A 126 -7.13 -7.80 -7.05
N GLY A 127 -6.14 -6.90 -7.02
CA GLY A 127 -5.65 -6.19 -8.20
C GLY A 127 -4.97 -7.12 -9.21
N LYS A 128 -4.94 -6.71 -10.49
CA LYS A 128 -4.32 -7.48 -11.57
C LYS A 128 -2.85 -7.83 -11.29
N ALA A 129 -2.10 -6.90 -10.69
CA ALA A 129 -0.70 -7.11 -10.34
C ALA A 129 -0.52 -8.24 -9.30
N ASN A 130 -1.34 -8.27 -8.25
CA ASN A 130 -1.30 -9.33 -7.24
C ASN A 130 -1.75 -10.69 -7.79
N ARG A 131 -2.77 -10.72 -8.65
CA ARG A 131 -3.16 -11.97 -9.36
C ARG A 131 -2.02 -12.55 -10.18
N LEU A 132 -1.24 -11.70 -10.85
CA LEU A 132 -0.06 -12.13 -11.60
C LEU A 132 1.07 -12.58 -10.66
N ALA A 133 1.39 -11.77 -9.64
CA ALA A 133 2.46 -12.04 -8.68
C ALA A 133 2.20 -13.30 -7.85
N ALA A 134 0.95 -13.65 -7.58
CA ALA A 134 0.56 -14.87 -6.87
C ALA A 134 1.10 -16.16 -7.49
N ARG A 135 1.38 -16.16 -8.81
CA ARG A 135 1.99 -17.31 -9.51
C ARG A 135 3.49 -17.45 -9.21
N MET A 136 4.09 -16.43 -8.62
CA MET A 136 5.53 -16.29 -8.42
C MET A 136 5.95 -16.40 -6.95
N VAL A 137 5.02 -16.28 -6.01
CA VAL A 137 5.27 -16.19 -4.57
C VAL A 137 4.99 -17.49 -3.81
N ARG A 138 5.57 -17.59 -2.61
CA ARG A 138 5.36 -18.72 -1.69
C ARG A 138 3.99 -18.66 -1.01
N ALA A 139 3.54 -17.47 -0.64
CA ALA A 139 2.23 -17.26 -0.03
C ALA A 139 1.69 -15.85 -0.30
N VAL A 140 0.37 -15.72 -0.18
CA VAL A 140 -0.38 -14.47 -0.25
C VAL A 140 -0.97 -14.19 1.13
N LEU A 141 -0.58 -13.07 1.73
CA LEU A 141 -1.12 -12.55 2.97
C LEU A 141 -2.38 -11.74 2.67
N LEU A 142 -3.48 -12.03 3.34
CA LEU A 142 -4.80 -11.47 3.03
C LEU A 142 -5.25 -10.49 4.11
N GLY A 143 -5.76 -9.33 3.67
CA GLY A 143 -6.51 -8.41 4.50
C GLY A 143 -7.93 -8.88 4.80
N PHE A 144 -8.56 -9.55 3.83
CA PHE A 144 -9.95 -10.02 3.89
C PHE A 144 -10.04 -11.49 3.49
N LYS A 145 -10.88 -12.26 4.19
CA LYS A 145 -11.00 -13.71 3.98
C LYS A 145 -11.60 -14.03 2.61
N GLU A 146 -12.50 -13.18 2.14
CA GLU A 146 -13.19 -13.25 0.85
C GLU A 146 -12.19 -13.24 -0.32
N CYS A 147 -11.03 -12.61 -0.13
CA CYS A 147 -10.01 -12.52 -1.16
C CYS A 147 -9.34 -13.88 -1.47
N ALA A 148 -9.43 -14.86 -0.57
CA ALA A 148 -8.79 -16.17 -0.75
C ALA A 148 -9.26 -16.91 -1.99
N ALA A 149 -10.54 -16.76 -2.37
CA ALA A 149 -11.15 -17.43 -3.52
C ALA A 149 -10.45 -17.08 -4.86
N PHE A 150 -9.76 -15.94 -4.93
CA PHE A 150 -9.04 -15.49 -6.12
C PHE A 150 -7.62 -16.08 -6.25
N PHE A 151 -7.15 -16.81 -5.23
CA PHE A 151 -5.80 -17.37 -5.16
C PHE A 151 -5.78 -18.90 -4.97
N PRO A 152 -6.50 -19.69 -5.78
CA PRO A 152 -6.70 -21.12 -5.51
C PRO A 152 -5.44 -21.99 -5.64
N LYS A 153 -4.35 -21.46 -6.23
CA LYS A 153 -3.12 -22.21 -6.54
C LYS A 153 -1.91 -21.80 -5.71
N VAL A 154 -2.10 -20.97 -4.68
CA VAL A 154 -1.02 -20.50 -3.82
C VAL A 154 -1.51 -20.52 -2.38
N ARG A 155 -0.60 -20.78 -1.43
CA ARG A 155 -0.92 -20.72 -0.01
C ARG A 155 -1.43 -19.32 0.32
N THR A 156 -2.55 -19.24 1.01
CA THR A 156 -3.10 -17.97 1.54
C THR A 156 -3.06 -17.97 3.06
N GLU A 157 -2.93 -16.80 3.66
CA GLU A 157 -2.94 -16.62 5.11
C GLU A 157 -3.66 -15.32 5.47
N LEU A 158 -4.67 -15.39 6.34
CA LEU A 158 -5.42 -14.21 6.79
C LEU A 158 -4.63 -13.49 7.89
N THR A 159 -4.07 -12.33 7.56
CA THR A 159 -3.29 -11.50 8.51
C THR A 159 -4.01 -10.22 8.90
N GLY A 160 -5.05 -9.84 8.16
CA GLY A 160 -5.58 -8.48 8.20
C GLY A 160 -4.66 -7.49 7.48
N THR A 161 -5.07 -6.22 7.43
CA THR A 161 -4.30 -5.13 6.81
C THR A 161 -3.43 -4.45 7.88
N PRO A 162 -2.10 -4.44 7.74
CA PRO A 162 -1.22 -3.75 8.68
C PRO A 162 -1.57 -2.27 8.81
N ILE A 163 -1.67 -1.80 10.05
CA ILE A 163 -1.93 -0.40 10.41
C ILE A 163 -0.67 0.21 11.05
N ARG A 164 -0.42 1.49 10.77
CA ARG A 164 0.72 2.24 11.30
C ARG A 164 0.62 2.40 12.82
N ASN A 165 1.74 2.32 13.53
CA ASN A 165 1.79 2.53 14.99
C ASN A 165 1.32 3.92 15.43
N GLU A 166 1.43 4.91 14.53
CA GLU A 166 0.94 6.28 14.74
C GLU A 166 -0.59 6.37 14.87
N LEU A 167 -1.34 5.40 14.33
CA LEU A 167 -2.79 5.27 14.53
C LEU A 167 -3.07 4.74 15.94
N LYS A 168 -2.64 5.49 16.95
CA LYS A 168 -2.98 5.20 18.34
C LYS A 168 -4.46 5.46 18.54
N ARG A 169 -5.13 4.56 19.24
CA ARG A 169 -6.51 4.74 19.67
C ARG A 169 -6.53 5.92 20.64
N LEU A 170 -7.04 7.05 20.20
CA LEU A 170 -7.30 8.19 21.06
C LEU A 170 -8.57 7.95 21.86
N ASP A 171 -8.60 8.45 23.09
CA ASP A 171 -9.83 8.54 23.85
C ASP A 171 -10.85 9.40 23.07
N ARG A 172 -12.11 8.95 23.07
CA ARG A 172 -13.18 9.53 22.26
C ARG A 172 -13.48 10.97 22.70
N GLN A 173 -13.48 11.24 24.01
CA GLN A 173 -13.76 12.57 24.54
C GLN A 173 -12.63 13.54 24.17
N SER A 174 -11.38 13.10 24.34
CA SER A 174 -10.19 13.86 23.98
C SER A 174 -10.13 14.19 22.48
N ALA A 175 -10.45 13.22 21.61
CA ALA A 175 -10.49 13.44 20.17
C ALA A 175 -11.57 14.45 19.78
N ARG A 176 -12.75 14.37 20.39
CA ARG A 176 -13.85 15.32 20.16
C ARG A 176 -13.48 16.74 20.56
N GLN A 177 -12.90 16.93 21.75
CA GLN A 177 -12.44 18.23 22.22
C GLN A 177 -11.40 18.84 21.27
N LYS A 178 -10.40 18.05 20.85
CA LYS A 178 -9.37 18.50 19.90
C LYS A 178 -9.94 18.94 18.54
N LEU A 179 -11.04 18.32 18.12
CA LEU A 179 -11.71 18.62 16.84
C LEU A 179 -12.86 19.62 16.97
N GLY A 180 -13.12 20.17 18.17
CA GLY A 180 -14.23 21.10 18.42
C GLY A 180 -15.62 20.46 18.28
N LEU A 181 -15.71 19.14 18.47
CA LEU A 181 -16.93 18.35 18.28
C LEU A 181 -17.77 18.26 19.56
N ARG A 182 -19.09 18.38 19.42
CA ARG A 182 -20.02 18.15 20.53
C ARG A 182 -20.13 16.65 20.84
N GLY A 183 -20.23 16.30 22.12
CA GLY A 183 -20.16 14.91 22.60
C GLY A 183 -21.47 14.12 22.47
N ASP A 184 -22.58 14.83 22.52
CA ASP A 184 -23.97 14.39 22.43
C ASP A 184 -24.50 14.35 20.99
N VAL A 185 -23.75 14.93 20.03
CA VAL A 185 -24.14 14.99 18.62
C VAL A 185 -23.41 13.94 17.79
N PRO A 186 -24.13 13.10 17.01
CA PRO A 186 -23.50 12.19 16.07
C PRO A 186 -22.67 12.94 15.02
N THR A 187 -21.49 12.42 14.71
CA THR A 187 -20.56 13.03 13.76
C THR A 187 -20.50 12.21 12.48
N MET A 188 -20.78 12.85 11.35
CA MET A 188 -20.57 12.28 10.02
C MET A 188 -19.18 12.67 9.52
N LEU A 189 -18.31 11.69 9.35
CA LEU A 189 -17.02 11.86 8.69
C LEU A 189 -17.16 11.52 7.20
N VAL A 190 -16.84 12.48 6.35
CA VAL A 190 -16.77 12.32 4.90
C VAL A 190 -15.31 12.26 4.49
N MET A 191 -14.91 11.18 3.82
CA MET A 191 -13.56 11.03 3.26
C MET A 191 -13.62 10.53 1.82
N GLY A 192 -12.89 11.19 0.92
CA GLY A 192 -12.77 10.79 -0.49
C GLY A 192 -11.65 9.79 -0.80
N GLY A 193 -10.91 9.32 0.21
CA GLY A 193 -9.73 8.49 0.02
C GLY A 193 -8.52 9.25 -0.55
N SER A 194 -7.44 8.53 -0.87
CA SER A 194 -6.12 9.14 -1.18
C SER A 194 -6.06 9.99 -2.46
N GLN A 195 -7.07 9.94 -3.31
CA GLN A 195 -7.15 10.75 -4.54
C GLN A 195 -8.33 11.74 -4.49
N GLY A 196 -9.07 11.78 -3.37
CA GLY A 196 -10.36 12.45 -3.30
C GLY A 196 -11.45 11.73 -4.10
N ALA A 197 -12.70 12.11 -3.85
CA ALA A 197 -13.86 11.54 -4.54
C ALA A 197 -14.86 12.66 -4.91
N SER A 198 -14.71 13.22 -6.11
CA SER A 198 -15.56 14.33 -6.60
C SER A 198 -17.06 14.01 -6.51
N GLY A 199 -17.45 12.77 -6.79
CA GLY A 199 -18.85 12.33 -6.64
C GLY A 199 -19.36 12.43 -5.21
N ILE A 200 -18.56 12.03 -4.21
CA ILE A 200 -18.91 12.16 -2.79
C ILE A 200 -18.99 13.65 -2.41
N ASN A 201 -18.00 14.44 -2.82
CA ASN A 201 -17.96 15.88 -2.51
C ASN A 201 -19.21 16.60 -3.05
N GLN A 202 -19.59 16.32 -4.30
CA GLN A 202 -20.79 16.88 -4.90
C GLN A 202 -22.07 16.40 -4.22
N ALA A 203 -22.13 15.13 -3.83
CA ALA A 203 -23.29 14.59 -3.10
C ALA A 203 -23.48 15.28 -1.75
N ILE A 204 -22.39 15.51 -0.99
CA ILE A 204 -22.44 16.25 0.29
C ILE A 204 -22.89 17.69 0.06
N ILE A 205 -22.32 18.40 -0.92
CA ILE A 205 -22.72 19.79 -1.24
C ILE A 205 -24.22 19.87 -1.56
N LYS A 206 -24.73 18.97 -2.40
CA LYS A 206 -26.16 18.91 -2.75
C LYS A 206 -27.04 18.54 -1.56
N SER A 207 -26.51 17.81 -0.59
CA SER A 207 -27.22 17.39 0.62
C SER A 207 -27.16 18.43 1.74
N LEU A 208 -26.43 19.55 1.58
CA LEU A 208 -26.32 20.59 2.63
C LEU A 208 -27.66 21.11 3.16
N PRO A 209 -28.71 21.32 2.33
CA PRO A 209 -30.01 21.72 2.85
C PRO A 209 -30.59 20.70 3.83
N LEU A 210 -30.48 19.40 3.53
CA LEU A 210 -30.94 18.32 4.41
C LEU A 210 -30.08 18.17 5.66
N LEU A 211 -28.77 18.37 5.52
CA LEU A 211 -27.82 18.27 6.63
C LEU A 211 -27.98 19.43 7.61
N ARG A 212 -28.37 20.62 7.13
CA ARG A 212 -28.61 21.80 7.98
C ARG A 212 -29.67 21.54 9.04
N ASP A 213 -30.75 20.85 8.66
CA ASP A 213 -31.87 20.56 9.56
C ASP A 213 -31.68 19.24 10.33
N SER A 214 -30.56 18.55 10.11
CA SER A 214 -30.24 17.29 10.78
C SER A 214 -29.52 17.53 12.11
N ALA A 215 -29.72 16.61 13.07
CA ALA A 215 -28.96 16.59 14.32
C ALA A 215 -27.53 16.01 14.13
N LEU A 216 -26.84 16.35 13.03
CA LEU A 216 -25.50 15.86 12.71
C LEU A 216 -24.50 17.01 12.71
N GLN A 217 -23.27 16.70 13.11
CA GLN A 217 -22.10 17.54 12.81
C GLN A 217 -21.22 16.85 11.78
N VAL A 218 -20.63 17.61 10.85
CA VAL A 218 -19.94 17.06 9.67
C VAL A 218 -18.47 17.44 9.69
N ILE A 219 -17.60 16.46 9.46
CA ILE A 219 -16.20 16.66 9.12
C ILE A 219 -16.03 16.19 7.68
N HIS A 220 -15.58 17.08 6.80
CA HIS A 220 -15.30 16.75 5.41
C HIS A 220 -13.80 16.94 5.14
N LEU A 221 -13.11 15.86 4.76
CA LEU A 221 -11.69 15.86 4.41
C LEU A 221 -11.45 15.86 2.90
#